data_AF-A0A3B0VNI0-F1
#
_entry.id   AF-A0A3B0VNI0-F1
#
_cell.length_a   1.000
_cell.length_b   1.000
_cell.length_c   1.000
_cell.angle_alpha   90.00
_cell.angle_beta   90.00
_cell.angle_gamma   90.00
#
_symmetry.space_group_name_H-M   'P 1'
#
loop_
_entity.id
_entity.type
_entity.pdbx_description
1 polymer ?
#
loop_
_entity_poly.entity_id
_entity_poly.type
_entity_poly.pdbx_seq_one_letter_code
_entity_poly.pdbx_strand_id
1 'polypeptide(L)'
;MMATDDERTITVVQGRGTALYTPLEQYGGDGGHTDARSDIYALGATFYQLLTDFPPSDAKARFLNPLALASPERINPNVSAHLAEAILWAMEMHPDERPSNVEAFRQVFFGLQPRPGAGLAESSPLGLGAALRANWVALFTAFLLFIIAVALTIMG
;
A
#
# COMPACT_ATOMS: atom_id res chain seq x y z
N MET A 1 48.97 18.36 7.08
CA MET A 1 47.78 17.50 6.97
C MET A 1 47.29 17.21 8.37
N MET A 2 46.16 17.80 8.76
CA MET A 2 45.47 17.48 10.01
C MET A 2 43.97 17.55 9.67
N ALA A 3 43.36 16.41 9.41
CA ALA A 3 41.93 16.29 9.23
C ALA A 3 41.29 16.40 10.62
N THR A 4 40.40 17.37 10.81
CA THR A 4 39.53 17.44 11.98
C THR A 4 38.29 16.64 11.64
N ASP A 5 38.09 15.55 12.37
CA ASP A 5 36.94 14.66 12.27
C ASP A 5 35.76 15.37 12.97
N ASP A 6 34.68 15.56 12.23
CA ASP A 6 33.50 16.33 12.63
C ASP A 6 32.57 15.37 13.41
N GLU A 7 32.88 15.12 14.70
CA GLU A 7 32.08 14.28 15.59
C GLU A 7 30.72 14.93 15.88
N ARG A 8 29.77 14.76 14.96
CA ARG A 8 28.36 15.07 15.20
C ARG A 8 27.79 14.05 16.19
N THR A 9 27.63 14.48 17.45
CA THR A 9 26.94 13.70 18.47
C THR A 9 25.45 13.64 18.13
N ILE A 10 25.02 12.55 17.48
CA ILE A 10 23.60 12.28 17.22
C ILE A 10 22.98 11.77 18.53
N THR A 11 22.29 12.66 19.26
CA THR A 11 21.48 12.22 20.41
C THR A 11 20.18 11.63 19.89
N VAL A 12 20.12 10.30 19.75
CA VAL A 12 18.87 9.61 19.41
C VAL A 12 17.98 9.57 20.64
N VAL A 13 17.09 10.55 20.79
CA VAL A 13 15.99 10.48 21.75
C VAL A 13 15.00 9.43 21.23
N GLN A 14 15.08 8.20 21.74
CA GLN A 14 14.07 7.18 21.46
C GLN A 14 12.76 7.53 22.17
N GLY A 15 11.90 8.28 21.49
CA GLY A 15 10.50 8.46 21.86
C GLY A 15 9.72 7.14 21.68
N ARG A 16 9.85 6.21 22.63
CA ARG A 16 9.23 4.86 22.56
C ARG A 16 7.70 4.85 22.56
N GLY A 17 7.03 5.95 22.91
CA GLY A 17 5.56 6.01 23.01
C GLY A 17 4.83 6.43 21.72
N THR A 18 5.43 7.28 20.89
CA THR A 18 4.78 7.87 19.69
C THR A 18 5.15 7.16 18.39
N ALA A 19 6.25 6.39 18.40
CA ALA A 19 6.85 5.77 17.21
C ALA A 19 5.87 4.99 16.32
N LEU A 20 4.88 4.31 16.90
CA LEU A 20 3.88 3.53 16.15
C LEU A 20 2.92 4.39 15.32
N TYR A 21 2.72 5.65 15.73
CA TYR A 21 1.87 6.63 15.05
C TYR A 21 2.68 7.61 14.20
N THR A 22 4.02 7.51 14.26
CA THR A 22 4.95 8.37 13.56
C THR A 22 5.16 7.87 12.12
N PRO A 23 4.89 8.68 11.09
CA PRO A 23 5.19 8.32 9.71
C PRO A 23 6.71 8.21 9.46
N LEU A 24 7.09 7.49 8.40
CA LEU A 24 8.49 7.12 8.14
C LEU A 24 9.41 8.34 7.97
N GLU A 25 8.92 9.41 7.32
CA GLU A 25 9.69 10.62 7.04
C GLU A 25 10.16 11.36 8.30
N GLN A 26 9.50 11.15 9.45
CA GLN A 26 9.86 11.79 10.72
C GLN A 26 10.99 11.08 11.48
N TYR A 27 11.50 9.95 10.95
CA TYR A 27 12.61 9.23 11.57
C TYR A 27 14.00 9.80 11.21
N GLY A 28 14.12 10.64 10.18
CA GLY A 28 15.36 11.30 9.80
C GLY A 28 15.47 12.68 10.45
N GLY A 29 16.50 12.91 11.28
CA GLY A 29 16.67 14.14 12.06
C GLY A 29 16.85 15.43 11.26
N ASP A 30 17.06 15.33 9.95
CA ASP A 30 17.29 16.47 9.06
C ASP A 30 16.04 16.76 8.22
N GLY A 31 15.04 17.38 8.84
CA GLY A 31 14.07 18.22 8.12
C GLY A 31 13.12 17.51 7.15
N GLY A 32 12.69 16.28 7.43
CA GLY A 32 11.47 15.75 6.80
C GLY A 32 10.31 16.71 7.12
N HIS A 33 9.98 17.61 6.19
CA HIS A 33 8.96 18.63 6.40
C HIS A 33 7.64 17.96 6.74
N THR A 34 7.29 17.99 8.02
CA THR A 34 5.98 17.56 8.51
C THR A 34 4.95 18.48 7.85
N ASP A 35 4.10 17.92 7.02
CA ASP A 35 3.00 18.60 6.38
C ASP A 35 1.67 17.97 6.82
N ALA A 36 0.56 18.43 6.24
CA ALA A 36 -0.77 17.89 6.57
C ALA A 36 -0.88 16.37 6.36
N ARG A 37 -0.06 15.76 5.50
CA ARG A 37 -0.07 14.32 5.21
C ARG A 37 0.59 13.51 6.33
N SER A 38 1.51 14.10 7.09
CA SER A 38 2.05 13.47 8.30
C SER A 38 0.99 13.41 9.42
N ASP A 39 0.20 14.48 9.59
CA ASP A 39 -0.93 14.50 10.54
C ASP A 39 -2.02 13.50 10.14
N ILE A 40 -2.32 13.40 8.84
CA ILE A 40 -3.28 12.41 8.31
C ILE A 40 -2.80 10.98 8.58
N TYR A 41 -1.50 10.70 8.43
CA TYR A 41 -0.95 9.39 8.80
C TYR A 41 -1.17 9.08 10.28
N ALA A 42 -0.82 10.00 11.17
CA ALA A 42 -0.97 9.81 12.62
C ALA A 42 -2.45 9.62 13.01
N LEU A 43 -3.35 10.35 12.35
CA LEU A 43 -4.80 10.19 12.52
C LEU A 43 -5.29 8.82 12.05
N GLY A 44 -4.83 8.36 10.87
CA GLY A 44 -5.12 7.03 10.34
C GLY A 44 -4.63 5.92 11.29
N ALA A 45 -3.39 6.03 11.78
CA ALA A 45 -2.81 5.13 12.77
C ALA A 45 -3.62 5.09 14.08
N THR A 46 -4.15 6.24 14.51
CA THR A 46 -5.02 6.34 15.68
C THR A 46 -6.35 5.63 15.44
N PHE A 47 -7.02 5.87 14.31
CA PHE A 47 -8.26 5.18 13.97
C PHE A 47 -8.08 3.67 13.81
N TYR A 48 -6.96 3.24 13.23
CA TYR A 48 -6.61 1.82 13.14
C TYR A 48 -6.62 1.18 14.53
N GLN A 49 -5.92 1.78 15.49
CA GLN A 49 -5.88 1.29 16.88
C GLN A 49 -7.26 1.29 17.53
N LEU A 50 -8.03 2.37 17.36
CA LEU A 50 -9.36 2.50 17.97
C LEU A 50 -10.37 1.48 17.44
N LEU A 51 -10.24 1.08 16.17
CA LEU A 51 -11.21 0.21 15.51
C LEU A 51 -10.81 -1.27 15.53
N THR A 52 -9.53 -1.55 15.78
CA THR A 52 -9.02 -2.93 15.80
C THR A 52 -8.58 -3.41 17.17
N ASP A 53 -8.46 -2.51 18.16
CA ASP A 53 -7.83 -2.74 19.47
C ASP A 53 -6.33 -3.08 19.41
N PHE A 54 -5.71 -3.10 18.23
CA PHE A 54 -4.26 -3.33 18.06
C PHE A 54 -3.57 -2.13 17.43
N PRO A 55 -2.37 -1.75 17.90
CA PRO A 55 -1.64 -0.65 17.30
C PRO A 55 -1.17 -1.06 15.91
N PRO A 56 -1.02 -0.09 14.99
CA PRO A 56 -0.37 -0.39 13.72
C PRO A 56 1.10 -0.77 13.95
N SER A 57 1.61 -1.60 13.04
CA SER A 57 3.05 -1.90 12.98
C SER A 57 3.86 -0.62 12.75
N ASP A 58 5.04 -0.54 13.39
CA ASP A 58 5.99 0.58 13.24
C ASP A 58 6.27 0.92 11.77
N ALA A 59 6.34 2.20 11.42
CA ALA A 59 6.51 2.65 10.04
C ALA A 59 7.79 2.09 9.39
N LYS A 60 8.90 1.95 10.14
CA LYS A 60 10.14 1.35 9.60
C LYS A 60 9.97 -0.15 9.34
N ALA A 61 9.27 -0.85 10.23
CA ALA A 61 8.95 -2.26 10.02
C ALA A 61 8.03 -2.45 8.79
N ARG A 62 7.03 -1.58 8.62
CA ARG A 62 6.14 -1.58 7.45
C ARG A 62 6.87 -1.25 6.15
N PHE A 63 7.85 -0.35 6.19
CA PHE A 63 8.69 -0.06 5.02
C PHE A 63 9.44 -1.30 4.52
N LEU A 64 9.95 -2.12 5.44
CA LEU A 64 10.65 -3.37 5.11
C LEU A 64 9.70 -4.52 4.76
N ASN A 65 8.50 -4.52 5.36
CA ASN A 65 7.48 -5.53 5.12
C ASN A 65 6.09 -4.88 5.03
N PRO A 66 5.61 -4.56 3.81
CA PRO A 66 4.29 -3.95 3.61
C PRO A 66 3.14 -4.80 4.15
N LEU A 67 3.31 -6.13 4.21
CA LEU A 67 2.30 -7.07 4.74
C LEU A 67 2.20 -7.05 6.27
N ALA A 68 3.07 -6.31 6.96
CA ALA A 68 3.05 -6.19 8.41
C ALA A 68 1.83 -5.40 8.93
N LEU A 69 1.09 -4.69 8.08
CA LEU A 69 -0.18 -4.05 8.44
C LEU A 69 -1.34 -4.90 7.93
N ALA A 70 -2.09 -5.51 8.85
CA ALA A 70 -3.29 -6.24 8.48
C ALA A 70 -4.44 -5.26 8.16
N SER A 71 -5.35 -5.64 7.26
CA SER A 71 -6.54 -4.81 7.00
C SER A 71 -7.42 -4.75 8.26
N PRO A 72 -7.95 -3.57 8.65
CA PRO A 72 -8.84 -3.42 9.81
C PRO A 72 -10.03 -4.38 9.79
N GLU A 73 -10.65 -4.58 8.63
CA GLU A 73 -11.83 -5.45 8.47
C GLU A 73 -11.53 -6.94 8.70
N ARG A 74 -10.26 -7.35 8.54
CA ARG A 74 -9.80 -8.72 8.85
C ARG A 74 -9.66 -8.95 10.35
N ILE A 75 -9.44 -7.89 11.12
CA ILE A 75 -9.29 -7.94 12.58
C ILE A 75 -10.67 -7.75 13.24
N ASN A 76 -11.42 -6.75 12.79
CA ASN A 76 -12.76 -6.44 13.27
C ASN A 76 -13.76 -6.44 12.10
N PRO A 77 -14.54 -7.52 11.92
CA PRO A 77 -15.53 -7.63 10.84
C PRO A 77 -16.66 -6.58 10.87
N ASN A 78 -16.81 -5.82 11.96
CA ASN A 78 -17.77 -4.71 12.03
C ASN A 78 -17.25 -3.44 11.34
N VAL A 79 -15.97 -3.38 10.99
CA VAL A 79 -15.40 -2.28 10.20
C VAL A 79 -15.79 -2.49 8.74
N SER A 80 -16.52 -1.52 8.18
CA SER A 80 -16.91 -1.52 6.77
C SER A 80 -15.69 -1.37 5.84
N ALA A 81 -15.77 -1.93 4.64
CA ALA A 81 -14.69 -1.89 3.65
C ALA A 81 -14.20 -0.47 3.31
N HIS A 82 -15.11 0.50 3.12
CA HIS A 82 -14.71 1.88 2.82
C HIS A 82 -13.92 2.54 3.98
N LEU A 83 -14.23 2.16 5.23
CA LEU A 83 -13.57 2.69 6.41
C LEU A 83 -12.18 2.09 6.54
N ALA A 84 -12.06 0.78 6.34
CA ALA A 84 -10.78 0.09 6.26
C ALA A 84 -9.89 0.69 5.15
N GLU A 85 -10.45 0.90 3.96
CA GLU A 85 -9.76 1.52 2.83
C GLU A 85 -9.28 2.94 3.14
N ALA A 86 -10.14 3.78 3.74
CA ALA A 86 -9.77 5.15 4.13
C ALA A 86 -8.60 5.17 5.12
N ILE A 87 -8.63 4.29 6.13
CA ILE A 87 -7.57 4.17 7.14
C ILE A 87 -6.26 3.72 6.49
N LEU A 88 -6.31 2.69 5.64
CA LEU A 88 -5.13 2.21 4.93
C LEU A 88 -4.56 3.28 3.99
N TRP A 89 -5.41 4.04 3.30
CA TRP A 89 -5.02 5.15 2.45
C TRP A 89 -4.34 6.29 3.22
N ALA A 90 -4.87 6.66 4.39
CA ALA A 90 -4.23 7.63 5.27
C ALA A 90 -2.84 7.17 5.74
N MET A 91 -2.66 5.85 5.90
CA MET A 91 -1.44 5.22 6.38
C MET A 91 -0.47 4.78 5.27
N GLU A 92 -0.63 5.24 4.03
CA GLU A 92 0.31 4.92 2.94
C GLU A 92 1.74 5.35 3.27
N MET A 93 2.72 4.58 2.82
CA MET A 93 4.12 4.81 3.20
C MET A 93 4.65 6.09 2.57
N HIS A 94 4.40 6.31 1.28
CA HIS A 94 4.81 7.53 0.60
C HIS A 94 3.81 8.66 0.87
N PRO A 95 4.23 9.85 1.33
CA PRO A 95 3.32 10.96 1.60
C PRO A 95 2.40 11.28 0.43
N ASP A 96 2.94 11.31 -0.80
CA ASP A 96 2.14 11.64 -2.01
C ASP A 96 0.98 10.68 -2.30
N GLU A 97 1.05 9.44 -1.80
CA GLU A 97 0.01 8.43 -1.97
C GLU A 97 -1.12 8.54 -0.93
N ARG A 98 -0.91 9.33 0.13
CA ARG A 98 -1.91 9.66 1.17
C ARG A 98 -2.94 10.67 0.65
N PRO A 99 -4.08 10.87 1.35
CA PRO A 99 -4.98 11.97 1.07
C PRO A 99 -4.24 13.31 1.03
N SER A 100 -4.53 14.11 0.01
CA SER A 100 -3.89 15.42 -0.17
C SER A 100 -4.26 16.43 0.91
N ASN A 101 -5.40 16.24 1.57
CA ASN A 101 -5.88 17.03 2.70
C ASN A 101 -6.93 16.25 3.51
N VAL A 102 -7.30 16.82 4.67
CA VAL A 102 -8.26 16.21 5.60
C VAL A 102 -9.67 16.08 5.02
N GLU A 103 -10.07 16.98 4.11
CA GLU A 103 -11.40 16.93 3.49
C GLU A 103 -11.50 15.75 2.52
N ALA A 104 -10.46 15.51 1.71
CA ALA A 104 -10.37 14.33 0.84
C ALA A 104 -10.42 13.03 1.67
N PHE A 105 -9.69 13.00 2.79
CA PHE A 105 -9.75 11.87 3.72
C PHE A 105 -11.17 11.65 4.29
N ARG A 106 -11.80 12.73 4.79
CA ARG A 106 -13.15 12.72 5.37
C ARG A 106 -14.19 12.16 4.39
N GLN A 107 -14.13 12.55 3.12
CA GLN A 107 -15.08 12.08 2.11
C GLN A 107 -15.03 10.56 1.93
N VAL A 108 -13.84 9.97 1.88
CA VAL A 108 -13.68 8.51 1.77
C VAL A 108 -14.00 7.81 3.09
N PHE A 109 -13.59 8.39 4.22
CA PHE A 109 -13.85 7.85 5.56
C PHE A 109 -15.35 7.65 5.84
N PHE A 110 -16.18 8.62 5.46
CA PHE A 110 -17.64 8.54 5.59
C PHE A 110 -18.35 7.87 4.40
N GLY A 111 -17.59 7.32 3.43
CA GLY A 111 -18.15 6.65 2.26
C GLY A 111 -18.90 7.58 1.29
N LEU A 112 -18.61 8.88 1.33
CA LEU A 112 -19.23 9.89 0.46
C LEU A 112 -18.62 9.89 -0.95
N GLN A 113 -17.36 9.45 -1.08
CA GLN A 113 -16.63 9.29 -2.33
C GLN A 113 -15.73 8.05 -2.25
N PRO A 114 -15.48 7.34 -3.37
CA PRO A 114 -14.47 6.29 -3.41
C PRO A 114 -13.06 6.88 -3.32
N ARG A 115 -12.07 6.08 -2.88
CA ARG A 115 -10.66 6.48 -2.94
C ARG A 115 -10.26 6.82 -4.39
N PRO A 116 -9.64 7.98 -4.64
CA PRO A 116 -9.11 8.30 -5.96
C PRO A 116 -8.14 7.21 -6.44
N GLY A 117 -8.37 6.69 -7.65
CA GLY A 117 -7.54 5.61 -8.22
C GLY A 117 -7.97 4.17 -7.86
N ALA A 118 -8.85 3.96 -6.88
CA ALA A 118 -9.32 2.61 -6.52
C ALA A 118 -10.12 1.95 -7.67
N GLY A 119 -10.90 2.74 -8.42
CA GLY A 119 -11.67 2.25 -9.57
C GLY A 119 -10.83 1.77 -10.77
N LEU A 120 -9.51 2.01 -10.77
CA LEU A 120 -8.61 1.49 -11.82
C LEU A 120 -8.02 0.12 -11.49
N ALA A 121 -8.09 -0.31 -10.21
CA ALA A 121 -7.56 -1.60 -9.77
C ALA A 121 -8.56 -2.77 -9.99
N GLU A 122 -9.85 -2.49 -10.18
CA GLU A 122 -10.86 -3.52 -10.52
C GLU A 122 -10.78 -4.01 -11.98
N SER A 123 -10.01 -3.37 -12.86
CA SER A 123 -9.72 -3.89 -14.19
C SER A 123 -8.38 -4.63 -14.22
N SER A 124 -8.22 -5.67 -13.41
CA SER A 124 -7.28 -6.73 -13.75
C SER A 124 -8.02 -7.80 -14.55
N PRO A 125 -7.92 -7.86 -15.89
CA PRO A 125 -8.48 -8.94 -16.70
C PRO A 125 -7.61 -10.20 -16.60
N LEU A 126 -7.25 -10.60 -15.37
CA LEU A 126 -6.48 -11.82 -15.10
C LEU A 126 -7.31 -12.84 -14.32
N GLY A 127 -8.62 -12.85 -14.55
CA GLY A 127 -9.35 -14.10 -14.47
C GLY A 127 -8.85 -15.02 -15.58
N LEU A 128 -8.18 -16.12 -15.23
CA LEU A 128 -7.75 -17.15 -16.20
C LEU A 128 -8.83 -17.45 -17.24
N GLY A 129 -10.09 -17.51 -16.81
CA GLY A 129 -11.25 -17.72 -17.68
C GLY A 129 -11.57 -16.57 -18.65
N ALA A 130 -11.37 -15.31 -18.25
CA ALA A 130 -11.58 -14.15 -19.12
C ALA A 130 -10.48 -14.05 -20.19
N ALA A 131 -9.22 -14.31 -19.80
CA ALA A 131 -8.09 -14.36 -20.72
C ALA A 131 -8.22 -15.51 -21.75
N LEU A 132 -8.64 -16.70 -21.30
CA LEU A 132 -8.93 -17.86 -22.16
C LEU A 132 -10.05 -17.57 -23.17
N ARG A 133 -11.14 -16.92 -22.73
CA ARG A 133 -12.27 -16.56 -23.60
C ARG A 133 -11.92 -15.46 -24.60
N ALA A 134 -11.09 -14.48 -24.20
CA ALA A 134 -10.68 -13.40 -25.10
C ALA A 134 -9.73 -13.90 -26.20
N ASN A 135 -8.86 -14.88 -25.89
CA ASN A 135 -7.79 -15.32 -26.79
C ASN A 135 -7.97 -16.74 -27.37
N TRP A 136 -9.20 -17.25 -27.37
CA TRP A 136 -9.50 -18.64 -27.79
C TRP A 136 -9.09 -18.93 -29.24
N VAL A 137 -9.20 -17.95 -30.14
CA VAL A 137 -8.77 -18.07 -31.54
C VAL A 137 -7.26 -18.26 -31.62
N ALA A 138 -6.47 -17.45 -30.90
CA ALA A 138 -5.02 -17.57 -30.90
C ALA A 138 -4.56 -18.93 -30.36
N LEU A 139 -5.19 -19.41 -29.27
CA LEU A 139 -4.93 -20.73 -28.70
C LEU A 139 -5.25 -21.85 -29.69
N PHE A 140 -6.38 -21.76 -30.39
CA PHE A 140 -6.76 -22.72 -31.42
C PHE A 140 -5.75 -22.71 -32.59
N THR A 141 -5.37 -21.53 -33.07
CA THR A 141 -4.39 -21.40 -34.16
C THR A 141 -3.01 -21.94 -33.77
N ALA A 142 -2.54 -21.68 -32.55
CA ALA A 142 -1.28 -22.21 -32.05
C ALA A 142 -1.31 -23.74 -31.95
N PHE A 143 -2.43 -24.29 -31.45
CA PHE A 143 -2.63 -25.74 -31.38
C PHE A 143 -2.68 -26.39 -32.77
N LEU A 144 -3.38 -25.78 -33.74
CA LEU A 144 -3.43 -26.25 -35.12
C LEU A 144 -2.03 -26.27 -35.75
N LEU A 145 -1.27 -25.18 -35.62
CA LEU A 145 0.10 -25.08 -36.15
C LEU A 145 1.02 -26.14 -35.52
N PHE A 146 0.87 -26.40 -34.22
CA PHE A 146 1.61 -27.44 -33.52
C PHE A 146 1.31 -28.84 -34.10
N ILE A 147 0.03 -29.17 -34.30
CA ILE A 147 -0.38 -30.45 -34.90
C ILE A 147 0.17 -30.61 -36.32
N ILE A 148 0.10 -29.55 -37.14
CA ILE A 148 0.64 -29.57 -38.50
C ILE A 148 2.16 -29.81 -38.49
N ALA A 149 2.89 -29.12 -37.60
CA ALA A 149 4.34 -29.29 -37.49
C ALA A 149 4.74 -30.72 -37.09
N VAL A 150 4.02 -31.31 -36.12
CA VAL A 150 4.23 -32.70 -35.69
C VAL A 150 3.91 -33.68 -36.83
N ALA A 151 2.81 -33.49 -37.55
CA ALA A 151 2.44 -34.35 -38.67
C ALA A 151 3.49 -34.32 -39.80
N LEU A 152 4.00 -33.12 -40.14
CA LEU A 152 5.07 -32.95 -41.13
C LEU A 152 6.37 -33.63 -40.69
N THR A 153 6.67 -33.63 -39.39
CA THR A 153 7.87 -34.27 -38.83
C THR A 153 7.77 -35.80 -38.84
N ILE A 154 6.56 -36.35 -38.78
CA ILE A 154 6.35 -37.81 -38.82
C ILE A 154 6.26 -38.34 -40.26
N MET A 155 5.83 -37.50 -41.22
CA MET A 155 5.68 -37.87 -42.64
C MET A 155 6.91 -37.56 -43.53
N GLY A 156 7.90 -36.82 -43.02
CA GLY A 156 9.16 -36.52 -43.71
C GLY A 156 10.31 -37.35 -43.16
#